data_AF-A0A401Z6C6-F1
#
_entry.id   AF-A0A401Z6C6-F1
#
_cell.length_a   1.000
_cell.length_b   1.000
_cell.length_c   1.000
_cell.angle_alpha   90.00
_cell.angle_beta   90.00
_cell.angle_gamma   90.00
#
_symmetry.space_group_name_H-M   'P 1'
#
loop_
_entity.id
_entity.type
_entity.pdbx_description
1 polymer ?
#
loop_
_entity_poly.entity_id
_entity_poly.type
_entity_poly.pdbx_seq_one_letter_code
_entity_poly.pdbx_strand_id
1 'polypeptide(L)'
;MPTRHDPASRPTSGSATTPDRLLPLYIVARYITVMKPLREQSYLILLALAPEPLYGYGIITAVRELSDERVKLGAGTLYGALDRLAGDGLIALDREEVVGGRFRRYYTLTGEGRQALTAETARLAQLAHRAARRLGGPPFVFNPAG
;
A
#
# COMPACT_ATOMS: atom_id res chain seq x y z
N MET A 1 -45.35 -42.77 50.43
CA MET A 1 -46.22 -41.65 50.89
C MET A 1 -45.93 -41.38 52.35
N PRO A 2 -45.88 -40.13 52.89
CA PRO A 2 -46.24 -38.80 52.33
C PRO A 2 -45.04 -37.81 52.24
N THR A 3 -44.86 -37.00 51.18
CA THR A 3 -45.30 -35.60 50.90
C THR A 3 -45.01 -34.52 51.95
N ARG A 4 -44.12 -33.56 51.60
CA ARG A 4 -44.42 -32.11 51.65
C ARG A 4 -43.51 -31.30 50.71
N HIS A 5 -44.15 -30.65 49.75
CA HIS A 5 -43.70 -29.42 49.07
C HIS A 5 -43.69 -28.25 50.06
N ASP A 6 -42.78 -27.27 49.92
CA ASP A 6 -43.06 -25.93 49.34
C ASP A 6 -41.77 -25.05 49.30
N PRO A 7 -41.70 -23.81 48.76
CA PRO A 7 -40.98 -23.55 47.51
C PRO A 7 -40.03 -22.33 47.55
N ALA A 8 -39.37 -22.10 46.41
CA ALA A 8 -38.96 -20.81 45.84
C ALA A 8 -38.10 -19.83 46.67
N SER A 9 -36.84 -19.69 46.24
CA SER A 9 -36.24 -18.38 45.93
C SER A 9 -35.18 -18.55 44.83
N ARG A 10 -35.34 -17.78 43.75
CA ARG A 10 -34.59 -17.71 42.47
C ARG A 10 -33.43 -16.68 42.60
N PRO A 11 -32.66 -16.35 41.53
CA PRO A 11 -31.59 -17.10 40.84
C PRO A 11 -30.28 -16.25 40.78
N THR A 12 -29.40 -16.50 39.80
CA THR A 12 -28.14 -15.80 39.41
C THR A 12 -26.87 -16.44 40.00
N SER A 13 -25.78 -16.72 39.28
CA SER A 13 -25.29 -16.34 37.96
C SER A 13 -24.67 -17.59 37.28
N GLY A 14 -24.74 -17.76 35.96
CA GLY A 14 -23.79 -17.14 35.06
C GLY A 14 -23.11 -18.24 34.23
N SER A 15 -23.81 -18.71 33.20
CA SER A 15 -23.25 -19.55 32.14
C SER A 15 -22.10 -18.81 31.45
N ALA A 16 -20.86 -19.22 31.71
CA ALA A 16 -19.72 -18.79 30.90
C ALA A 16 -19.64 -19.68 29.66
N THR A 17 -20.45 -19.34 28.65
CA THR A 17 -20.21 -19.74 27.27
C THR A 17 -18.84 -19.18 26.87
N THR A 18 -17.83 -20.04 26.73
CA THR A 18 -16.54 -19.65 26.13
C THR A 18 -16.80 -19.29 24.67
N PRO A 19 -16.60 -18.03 24.23
CA PRO A 19 -16.64 -17.72 22.82
C PRO A 19 -15.31 -18.13 22.21
N ASP A 20 -15.41 -19.05 21.26
CA ASP A 20 -14.66 -19.13 20.01
C ASP A 20 -13.84 -17.84 19.72
N ARG A 21 -12.53 -17.90 19.98
CA ARG A 21 -11.60 -16.76 19.84
C ARG A 21 -10.42 -17.11 18.94
N LEU A 22 -10.70 -17.69 17.77
CA LEU A 22 -9.77 -17.69 16.65
C LEU A 22 -10.28 -16.86 15.46
N LEU A 23 -10.92 -15.72 15.72
CA LEU A 23 -11.20 -14.71 14.69
C LEU A 23 -10.62 -13.31 14.98
N PRO A 24 -9.28 -13.13 15.19
CA PRO A 24 -8.65 -11.82 15.01
C PRO A 24 -7.92 -11.68 13.66
N LEU A 25 -7.37 -12.75 13.08
CA LEU A 25 -6.52 -12.66 11.86
C LEU A 25 -7.33 -12.47 10.56
N TYR A 26 -8.50 -13.10 10.45
CA TYR A 26 -9.29 -13.07 9.20
C TYR A 26 -9.95 -11.70 8.95
N ILE A 27 -10.22 -10.93 10.01
CA ILE A 27 -10.75 -9.57 9.92
C ILE A 27 -9.62 -8.60 9.56
N VAL A 28 -8.47 -8.68 10.24
CA VAL A 28 -7.34 -7.78 9.97
C VAL A 28 -6.84 -7.93 8.53
N ALA A 29 -6.67 -9.15 8.00
CA ALA A 29 -6.21 -9.36 6.63
C ALA A 29 -7.17 -8.80 5.57
N ARG A 30 -8.48 -8.77 5.84
CA ARG A 30 -9.50 -8.16 4.95
C ARG A 30 -9.59 -6.63 5.10
N TYR A 31 -9.14 -6.11 6.24
CA TYR A 31 -9.02 -4.68 6.56
C TYR A 31 -7.71 -4.05 6.08
N ILE A 32 -6.71 -4.84 5.66
CA ILE A 32 -5.53 -4.36 4.94
C ILE A 32 -5.95 -4.08 3.49
N THR A 33 -6.72 -3.00 3.40
CA THR A 33 -6.64 -1.99 2.36
C THR A 33 -7.30 -2.33 1.02
N VAL A 34 -8.57 -1.90 0.93
CA VAL A 34 -9.04 -1.21 -0.28
C VAL A 34 -8.16 0.05 -0.44
N MET A 35 -6.91 -0.09 -0.89
CA MET A 35 -6.05 1.04 -1.22
C MET A 35 -6.76 1.78 -2.34
N LYS A 36 -7.04 3.06 -2.13
CA LYS A 36 -7.41 3.95 -3.22
C LYS A 36 -6.31 3.85 -4.28
N PRO A 37 -6.65 3.67 -5.58
CA PRO A 37 -5.66 3.57 -6.63
C PRO A 37 -4.66 4.73 -6.55
N LEU A 38 -3.38 4.42 -6.66
CA LEU A 38 -2.36 5.46 -6.67
C LEU A 38 -2.53 6.31 -7.93
N ARG A 39 -2.25 7.61 -7.78
CA ARG A 39 -2.09 8.47 -8.94
C ARG A 39 -0.89 8.00 -9.73
N GLU A 40 -0.94 8.10 -11.05
CA GLU A 40 0.16 7.71 -11.93
C GLU A 40 1.52 8.28 -11.50
N GLN A 41 1.58 9.58 -11.18
CA GLN A 41 2.80 10.24 -10.71
C GLN A 41 3.33 9.63 -9.41
N SER A 42 2.42 9.35 -8.45
CA SER A 42 2.77 8.73 -7.17
C SER A 42 3.29 7.31 -7.37
N TYR A 43 2.64 6.52 -8.21
CA TYR A 43 3.09 5.18 -8.57
C TYR A 43 4.50 5.21 -9.18
N LEU A 44 4.75 6.10 -10.13
CA LEU A 44 6.06 6.23 -10.78
C LEU A 44 7.14 6.71 -9.82
N ILE A 45 6.83 7.61 -8.88
CA ILE A 45 7.79 8.04 -7.85
C ILE A 45 8.17 6.87 -6.92
N LEU A 46 7.18 6.10 -6.45
CA LEU A 46 7.45 4.91 -5.62
C LEU A 46 8.25 3.87 -6.39
N LEU A 47 7.94 3.66 -7.68
CA LEU A 47 8.66 2.76 -8.56
C LEU A 47 10.11 3.20 -8.77
N ALA A 48 10.35 4.50 -8.97
CA ALA A 48 11.70 5.07 -9.09
C ALA A 48 12.55 4.84 -7.82
N LEU A 49 11.93 4.85 -6.64
CA LEU A 49 12.60 4.63 -5.35
C LEU A 49 12.72 3.15 -4.95
N ALA A 50 12.15 2.24 -5.73
CA ALA A 50 12.15 0.82 -5.39
C ALA A 50 13.55 0.17 -5.36
N PRO A 51 14.50 0.54 -6.26
CA PRO A 51 15.85 0.00 -6.25
C PRO A 51 16.75 0.63 -5.17
N GLU A 52 16.70 1.95 -4.99
CA GLU A 52 17.60 2.69 -4.10
C GLU A 52 17.05 4.07 -3.70
N PRO A 53 17.59 4.71 -2.64
CA PRO A 53 17.23 6.08 -2.28
C PRO A 53 17.69 7.10 -3.32
N LEU A 54 16.81 8.02 -3.71
CA LEU A 54 17.09 9.07 -4.70
C LEU A 54 16.79 10.46 -4.16
N TYR A 55 17.56 11.45 -4.63
CA TYR A 55 17.25 12.86 -4.43
C TYR A 55 16.39 13.39 -5.58
N GLY A 56 15.80 14.58 -5.39
CA GLY A 56 14.73 15.07 -6.27
C GLY A 56 15.01 15.05 -7.78
N TYR A 57 16.24 15.38 -8.21
CA TYR A 57 16.59 15.29 -9.63
C TYR A 57 16.65 13.85 -10.14
N GLY A 58 17.20 12.92 -9.35
CA GLY A 58 17.21 11.50 -9.70
C GLY A 58 15.79 10.94 -9.86
N ILE A 59 14.87 11.34 -8.97
CA ILE A 59 13.45 10.97 -9.07
C ILE A 59 12.82 11.52 -10.36
N ILE A 60 13.08 12.78 -10.72
CA ILE A 60 12.55 13.38 -11.96
C ILE A 60 13.05 12.61 -13.19
N THR A 61 14.34 12.30 -13.25
CA THR A 61 14.93 11.56 -14.38
C THR A 61 14.35 10.16 -14.48
N ALA A 62 14.31 9.41 -13.38
CA ALA A 62 13.75 8.06 -13.37
C ALA A 62 12.26 8.04 -13.75
N VAL A 63 11.45 8.97 -13.24
CA VAL A 63 10.02 9.06 -13.62
C VAL A 63 9.85 9.37 -15.11
N ARG A 64 10.72 10.21 -15.67
CA ARG A 64 10.68 10.55 -17.09
C ARG A 64 10.99 9.32 -17.95
N GLU A 65 12.00 8.55 -17.57
CA GLU A 65 12.39 7.30 -18.24
C GLU A 65 11.32 6.20 -18.10
N LEU A 66 10.83 5.94 -16.88
CA LEU A 66 9.80 4.94 -16.59
C LEU A 66 8.45 5.21 -17.27
N SER A 67 8.23 6.44 -17.74
CA SER A 67 6.99 6.86 -18.39
C SER A 67 7.12 7.09 -19.89
N ASP A 68 8.24 6.69 -20.50
CA ASP A 68 8.55 6.95 -21.91
C ASP A 68 8.39 8.45 -22.26
N GLU A 69 8.98 9.32 -21.43
CA GLU A 69 8.95 10.79 -21.57
C GLU A 69 7.57 11.44 -21.40
N ARG A 70 6.52 10.66 -21.12
CA ARG A 70 5.13 11.16 -21.04
C ARG A 70 4.83 11.91 -19.76
N VAL A 71 5.43 11.51 -18.63
CA VAL A 71 5.24 12.19 -17.33
C VAL A 71 6.44 13.09 -17.05
N LYS A 72 6.18 14.40 -16.97
CA LYS A 72 7.19 15.42 -16.64
C LYS A 72 6.86 16.06 -15.31
N LEU A 73 7.67 15.78 -14.30
CA LEU A 73 7.52 16.37 -12.97
C LEU A 73 8.28 17.69 -12.89
N GLY A 74 7.54 18.81 -12.76
CA GLY A 74 8.12 20.07 -12.33
C GLY A 74 8.47 20.03 -10.84
N ALA A 75 9.36 20.93 -10.38
CA ALA A 75 9.81 20.95 -8.99
C ALA A 75 8.65 21.05 -7.98
N GLY A 76 7.70 21.96 -8.18
CA GLY A 76 6.54 22.10 -7.30
C GLY A 76 5.65 20.85 -7.26
N THR A 77 5.47 20.18 -8.40
CA THR A 77 4.70 18.93 -8.49
C THR A 77 5.42 17.79 -7.79
N LEU A 78 6.73 17.68 -7.97
CA LEU A 78 7.55 16.67 -7.29
C LEU A 78 7.43 16.83 -5.78
N TYR A 79 7.76 18.01 -5.24
CA TYR A 79 7.79 18.18 -3.79
C TYR A 79 6.41 18.06 -3.16
N GLY A 80 5.34 18.57 -3.81
CA GLY A 80 3.98 18.32 -3.36
C GLY A 80 3.53 16.85 -3.46
N ALA A 81 4.18 16.03 -4.29
CA ALA A 81 3.99 14.58 -4.31
C ALA A 81 4.79 13.88 -3.21
N LEU A 82 6.05 14.28 -3.00
CA LEU A 82 6.91 13.74 -1.94
C LEU A 82 6.33 14.04 -0.55
N ASP A 83 5.85 15.26 -0.30
CA ASP A 83 5.23 15.62 0.99
C ASP A 83 4.00 14.76 1.28
N ARG A 84 3.17 14.50 0.26
CA ARG A 84 2.00 13.63 0.39
C ARG A 84 2.42 12.19 0.67
N LEU A 85 3.34 11.64 -0.13
CA LEU A 85 3.80 10.27 0.02
C LEU A 85 4.50 10.05 1.38
N ALA A 86 5.22 11.05 1.88
CA ALA A 86 5.83 11.02 3.20
C ALA A 86 4.78 11.12 4.30
N GLY A 87 3.79 12.01 4.14
CA GLY A 87 2.63 12.12 5.06
C GLY A 87 1.79 10.83 5.11
N ASP A 88 1.71 10.11 4.00
CA ASP A 88 1.06 8.80 3.88
C ASP A 88 1.95 7.64 4.37
N GLY A 89 3.17 7.90 4.83
CA GLY A 89 4.11 6.88 5.33
C GLY A 89 4.76 6.01 4.25
N LEU A 90 4.53 6.30 2.96
CA LEU A 90 4.99 5.47 1.84
C LEU A 90 6.46 5.72 1.47
N ILE A 91 7.00 6.88 1.81
CA ILE A 91 8.42 7.20 1.67
C ILE A 91 8.95 7.85 2.96
N ALA A 92 10.26 7.79 3.14
CA ALA A 92 10.93 8.48 4.23
C ALA A 92 12.10 9.31 3.71
N LEU A 93 12.49 10.34 4.47
CA LEU A 93 13.77 11.01 4.30
C LEU A 93 14.87 10.03 4.75
N ASP A 94 15.77 9.70 3.83
CA ASP A 94 16.88 8.78 4.08
C ASP A 94 18.08 9.51 4.68
N ARG A 95 18.53 10.57 3.98
CA ARG A 95 19.67 11.40 4.39
C ARG A 95 19.65 12.75 3.72
N GLU A 96 20.43 13.67 4.28
CA GLU A 96 20.65 15.01 3.76
C GLU A 96 22.15 15.23 3.59
N GLU A 97 22.56 15.67 2.40
CA GLU A 97 23.98 15.81 2.05
C GLU A 97 24.23 17.06 1.20
N VAL A 98 25.43 17.61 1.29
CA VAL A 98 25.90 18.70 0.41
C VAL A 98 26.88 18.13 -0.60
N VAL A 99 26.48 18.09 -1.88
CA VAL A 99 27.31 17.58 -2.97
C VAL A 99 27.60 18.71 -3.95
N GLY A 100 28.87 19.07 -4.10
CA GLY A 100 29.29 20.18 -4.97
C GLY A 100 28.68 21.53 -4.57
N GLY A 101 28.56 21.79 -3.26
CA GLY A 101 27.96 23.01 -2.72
C GLY A 101 26.43 23.08 -2.80
N ARG A 102 25.76 22.00 -3.24
CA ARG A 102 24.29 21.94 -3.33
C ARG A 102 23.73 20.97 -2.31
N PHE A 103 22.80 21.46 -1.50
CA PHE A 103 22.04 20.64 -0.54
C PHE A 103 21.09 19.69 -1.27
N ARG A 104 21.09 18.42 -0.87
CA ARG A 104 20.28 17.34 -1.44
C ARG A 104 19.60 16.56 -0.32
N ARG A 105 18.29 16.35 -0.47
CA ARG A 105 17.50 15.45 0.37
C ARG A 105 17.25 14.17 -0.41
N TYR A 106 17.67 13.04 0.14
CA TYR A 106 17.45 11.72 -0.42
C TYR A 106 16.23 11.09 0.23
N TYR A 107 15.38 10.47 -0.57
CA TYR A 107 14.17 9.80 -0.14
C TYR A 107 14.32 8.31 -0.39
N THR A 108 13.72 7.49 0.45
CA THR A 108 13.71 6.03 0.34
C THR A 108 12.30 5.48 0.44
N LEU A 109 12.07 4.32 -0.19
CA LEU A 109 10.80 3.60 -0.13
C LEU A 109 10.66 2.87 1.22
N THR A 110 9.56 3.09 1.94
CA THR A 110 9.29 2.38 3.20
C THR A 110 8.74 0.98 2.96
N GLY A 111 8.60 0.18 4.01
CA GLY A 111 7.91 -1.12 3.95
C GLY A 111 6.44 -0.98 3.51
N GLU A 112 5.72 0.02 4.05
CA GLU A 112 4.34 0.33 3.66
C GLU A 112 4.28 0.83 2.21
N GLY A 113 5.23 1.67 1.80
CA GLY A 113 5.37 2.12 0.41
C GLY A 113 5.56 0.96 -0.57
N ARG A 114 6.39 -0.02 -0.21
CA ARG A 114 6.61 -1.22 -1.02
C ARG A 114 5.34 -2.06 -1.15
N GLN A 115 4.60 -2.24 -0.05
CA GLN A 115 3.32 -2.95 -0.08
C GLN A 115 2.29 -2.22 -0.96
N ALA A 116 2.19 -0.90 -0.83
CA ALA A 116 1.29 -0.08 -1.65
C ALA A 116 1.66 -0.15 -3.14
N LEU A 117 2.95 -0.07 -3.46
CA LEU A 117 3.46 -0.22 -4.82
C LEU A 117 3.10 -1.59 -5.40
N THR A 118 3.40 -2.68 -4.69
CA THR A 118 3.06 -4.05 -5.13
C THR A 118 1.55 -4.24 -5.33
N ALA A 119 0.73 -3.72 -4.41
CA ALA A 119 -0.73 -3.79 -4.52
C ALA A 119 -1.25 -3.05 -5.76
N GLU A 120 -0.74 -1.85 -6.04
CA GLU A 120 -1.14 -1.08 -7.22
C GLU A 120 -0.66 -1.75 -8.53
N THR A 121 0.57 -2.28 -8.57
CA THR A 121 1.06 -3.05 -9.72
C THR A 121 0.14 -4.24 -10.02
N ALA A 122 -0.24 -5.00 -8.99
CA ALA A 122 -1.16 -6.13 -9.15
C ALA A 122 -2.54 -5.67 -9.66
N ARG A 123 -3.06 -4.55 -9.14
CA ARG A 123 -4.34 -3.97 -9.58
C ARG A 123 -4.30 -3.53 -11.05
N LEU A 124 -3.22 -2.87 -11.48
CA LEU A 124 -3.02 -2.43 -12.87
C LEU A 124 -2.90 -3.62 -13.82
N ALA A 125 -2.14 -4.65 -13.46
CA ALA A 125 -2.02 -5.87 -14.24
C ALA A 125 -3.37 -6.58 -14.42
N GLN A 126 -4.17 -6.69 -13.35
CA GLN A 126 -5.52 -7.25 -13.43
C GLN A 126 -6.44 -6.42 -14.34
N LEU A 127 -6.37 -5.09 -14.26
CA LEU A 127 -7.17 -4.20 -15.11
C LEU A 127 -6.81 -4.39 -16.59
N ALA A 128 -5.52 -4.40 -16.91
CA ALA A 128 -5.03 -4.65 -18.27
C ALA A 128 -5.46 -6.02 -18.80
N HIS A 129 -5.33 -7.07 -17.99
CA HIS A 129 -5.77 -8.42 -18.36
C HIS A 129 -7.28 -8.49 -18.65
N ARG A 130 -8.12 -7.85 -17.83
CA ARG A 130 -9.58 -7.78 -18.07
C ARG A 130 -9.90 -7.02 -19.36
N ALA A 131 -9.18 -5.93 -19.64
CA ALA A 131 -9.36 -5.16 -20.88
C ALA A 131 -8.98 -6.00 -22.12
N ALA A 132 -7.84 -6.67 -22.10
CA ALA A 132 -7.39 -7.54 -23.20
C ALA A 132 -8.43 -8.62 -23.53
N ARG A 133 -8.95 -9.31 -22.51
CA ARG A 133 -9.99 -10.33 -22.68
C ARG A 133 -11.26 -9.80 -23.33
N ARG A 134 -11.67 -8.56 -23.02
CA ARG A 134 -12.84 -7.94 -23.64
C ARG A 134 -12.61 -7.48 -25.08
N LEU A 135 -11.40 -7.04 -25.39
CA LEU A 135 -11.02 -6.58 -26.73
C LEU A 135 -10.64 -7.73 -27.67
N GLY A 136 -10.65 -8.98 -27.20
CA GLY A 136 -10.22 -10.15 -27.98
C GLY A 136 -8.70 -10.23 -28.21
N GLY A 137 -7.92 -9.46 -27.44
CA GLY A 137 -6.46 -9.47 -27.52
C GLY A 137 -5.84 -10.62 -26.71
N PRO A 138 -4.57 -10.99 -27.02
CA PRO A 138 -3.85 -11.98 -26.22
C PRO A 138 -3.69 -11.51 -24.76
N PRO A 139 -3.65 -12.42 -23.78
CA PRO A 139 -3.37 -12.04 -22.40
C PRO A 139 -1.97 -11.41 -22.31
N PHE A 140 -1.86 -10.29 -21.60
CA PHE A 140 -0.56 -9.75 -21.22
C PHE A 140 0.12 -10.76 -20.28
N VAL A 141 1.18 -11.42 -20.75
CA VAL A 141 1.99 -12.33 -19.93
C VAL A 141 3.10 -11.51 -19.29
N PHE A 142 3.01 -11.29 -17.97
CA PHE A 142 4.10 -10.72 -17.20
C PHE A 142 5.07 -11.86 -16.85
N ASN A 143 6.29 -11.84 -17.39
CA ASN A 143 7.36 -12.76 -16.98
C ASN A 143 8.25 -12.05 -15.93
N PRO A 144 8.14 -12.37 -14.64
CA PRO A 144 8.91 -11.72 -13.58
C PRO A 144 10.39 -12.15 -13.51
N ALA A 145 10.81 -13.14 -14.32
CA ALA A 145 12.19 -13.60 -14.39
C ALA A 145 12.79 -13.22 -15.76
N GLY A 146 13.50 -12.10 -15.77
CA GLY A 146 14.46 -11.71 -16.79
C GLY A 146 15.76 -11.36 -16.10
#